data_AF-A0A0A0EB79-F1
#
_entry.id   AF-A0A0A0EB79-F1
#
_cell.length_a   1.000
_cell.length_b   1.000
_cell.length_c   1.000
_cell.angle_alpha   90.00
_cell.angle_beta   90.00
_cell.angle_gamma   90.00
#
_symmetry.space_group_name_H-M   'P 1'
#
loop_
_entity.id
_entity.type
_entity.pdbx_description
1 polymer ?
#
loop_
_entity_poly.entity_id
_entity_poly.type
_entity_poly.pdbx_seq_one_letter_code
_entity_poly.pdbx_strand_id
1 'polypeptide(L)'
;MRLFLAGTVCLAAAAAQAQTQTEPEGPTIIGVTDVKVCDTIAAAAPENKLFDAIQSDTMVLLLDGMEAIEYNCVFDGEIQVDPPMTTRQIFPGYCEEPGPYLTPKVFVVDPRPDEGQVHVWQSDSDVPTVFHICM
;
A
#
# COMPACT_ATOMS: atom_id res chain seq x y z
N MET A 1 61.79 3.17 28.36
CA MET A 1 61.84 4.50 29.01
C MET A 1 61.65 5.58 27.97
N ARG A 2 60.42 6.08 27.81
CA ARG A 2 60.06 7.47 27.51
C ARG A 2 58.58 7.63 27.79
N LEU A 3 58.33 8.55 28.71
CA LEU A 3 57.06 8.92 29.35
C LEU A 3 56.36 10.00 28.50
N PHE A 4 55.11 10.31 28.88
CA PHE A 4 54.24 11.43 28.49
C PHE A 4 53.28 11.18 27.32
N LEU A 5 52.02 11.62 27.32
CA LEU A 5 51.31 12.60 28.16
C LEU A 5 49.79 12.35 28.04
N ALA A 6 49.04 12.83 29.03
CA ALA A 6 47.59 12.75 29.15
C ALA A 6 46.82 13.35 27.95
N GLY A 7 45.60 12.86 27.71
CA GLY A 7 44.72 13.38 26.68
C GLY A 7 43.29 12.87 26.82
N THR A 8 42.56 13.51 27.73
CA THR A 8 41.13 13.87 27.59
C THR A 8 40.15 12.76 27.21
N VAL A 9 39.39 12.31 28.21
CA VAL A 9 38.09 11.64 28.04
C VAL A 9 37.13 12.64 27.38
N CYS A 10 36.85 12.50 26.09
CA CYS A 10 35.71 13.16 25.46
C CYS A 10 34.46 12.30 25.71
N LEU A 11 33.69 12.62 26.75
CA LEU A 11 32.27 12.27 26.81
C LEU A 11 31.56 13.09 25.73
N ALA A 12 31.35 12.51 24.55
CA ALA A 12 30.41 13.05 23.58
C ALA A 12 29.00 12.57 23.98
N ALA A 13 28.22 13.45 24.59
CA ALA A 13 26.78 13.28 24.69
C ALA A 13 26.20 13.42 23.27
N ALA A 14 25.99 12.30 22.59
CA ALA A 14 25.21 12.28 21.36
C ALA A 14 23.73 12.48 21.73
N ALA A 15 23.22 13.69 21.53
CA ALA A 15 21.79 13.94 21.51
C ALA A 15 21.19 13.10 20.38
N ALA A 16 20.53 11.99 20.72
CA ALA A 16 19.70 11.25 19.78
C ALA A 16 18.54 12.16 19.40
N GLN A 17 18.62 12.76 18.21
CA GLN A 17 17.47 13.42 17.61
C GLN A 17 16.46 12.32 17.28
N ALA A 18 15.42 12.21 18.09
CA ALA A 18 14.22 11.47 17.72
C ALA A 18 13.69 12.14 16.44
N GLN A 19 13.92 11.48 15.30
CA GLN A 19 13.26 11.85 14.08
C GLN A 19 11.79 11.55 14.29
N THR A 20 10.97 12.60 14.38
CA THR A 20 9.54 12.50 14.20
C THR A 20 9.31 11.94 12.80
N GLN A 21 9.11 10.63 12.72
CA GLN A 21 8.52 10.01 11.54
C GLN A 21 7.08 10.49 11.54
N THR A 22 6.76 11.38 10.61
CA THR A 22 5.37 11.63 10.22
C THR A 22 4.91 10.33 9.57
N GLU A 23 4.27 9.47 10.36
CA GLU A 23 3.55 8.30 9.87
C GLU A 23 2.54 8.79 8.82
N PRO A 24 2.46 8.18 7.63
CA PRO A 24 1.53 8.65 6.62
C PRO A 24 0.10 8.62 7.18
N GLU A 25 -0.62 9.73 7.02
CA GLU A 25 -1.99 9.88 7.46
C GLU A 25 -2.90 8.97 6.60
N GLY A 26 -3.15 7.76 7.09
CA GLY A 26 -4.15 6.84 6.55
C GLY A 26 -3.66 5.85 5.48
N PRO A 27 -4.54 4.94 5.06
CA PRO A 27 -4.23 3.89 4.09
C PRO A 27 -3.85 4.48 2.73
N THR A 28 -2.76 3.99 2.15
CA THR A 28 -2.27 4.45 0.85
C THR A 28 -3.05 3.78 -0.27
N ILE A 29 -3.91 4.56 -0.94
CA ILE A 29 -4.67 4.14 -2.11
C ILE A 29 -3.78 4.17 -3.36
N ILE A 30 -3.64 3.04 -4.02
CA ILE A 30 -2.93 2.91 -5.31
C ILE A 30 -3.90 3.20 -6.47
N GLY A 31 -5.12 2.69 -6.42
CA GLY A 31 -6.09 2.85 -7.49
C GLY A 31 -7.47 2.30 -7.18
N VAL A 32 -8.40 2.47 -8.13
CA VAL A 32 -9.81 2.10 -8.00
C VAL A 32 -10.34 1.44 -9.27
N THR A 33 -11.35 0.57 -9.16
CA THR A 33 -11.97 -0.06 -10.34
C THR A 33 -12.86 0.88 -11.16
N ASP A 34 -13.49 1.89 -10.56
CA ASP A 34 -14.21 2.96 -11.29
C ASP A 34 -13.43 4.27 -11.24
N VAL A 35 -12.84 4.65 -12.37
CA VAL A 35 -12.06 5.89 -12.53
C VAL A 35 -12.82 7.16 -12.11
N LYS A 36 -14.16 7.16 -12.16
CA LYS A 36 -14.96 8.32 -11.72
C LYS A 36 -14.81 8.59 -10.22
N VAL A 37 -14.43 7.58 -9.44
CA VAL A 37 -14.22 7.70 -7.99
C VAL A 37 -12.91 8.43 -7.67
N CYS A 38 -11.98 8.56 -8.63
CA CYS A 38 -10.76 9.33 -8.41
C CYS A 38 -11.04 10.80 -8.06
N ASP A 39 -12.06 11.43 -8.67
CA ASP A 39 -12.47 12.80 -8.34
C ASP A 39 -13.02 12.90 -6.90
N THR A 40 -13.76 11.89 -6.47
CA THR A 40 -14.29 11.78 -5.09
C THR A 40 -13.15 11.66 -4.08
N ILE A 41 -12.18 10.78 -4.34
CA ILE A 41 -10.99 10.59 -3.48
C ILE A 41 -10.14 11.86 -3.42
N ALA A 42 -9.98 12.56 -4.55
CA ALA A 42 -9.22 13.80 -4.62
C ALA A 42 -9.87 14.93 -3.80
N ALA A 43 -11.21 14.95 -3.74
CA ALA A 43 -11.97 15.95 -2.99
C ALA A 43 -12.14 15.61 -1.50
N ALA A 44 -11.94 14.35 -1.10
CA ALA A 44 -12.12 13.89 0.28
C ALA A 44 -10.98 14.32 1.21
N ALA A 45 -11.31 14.56 2.48
CA ALA A 45 -10.31 14.73 3.52
C ALA A 45 -9.47 13.45 3.67
N PRO A 46 -8.15 13.53 3.95
CA PRO A 46 -7.26 12.36 3.97
C PRO A 46 -7.81 11.16 4.74
N GLU A 47 -8.39 11.40 5.91
CA GLU A 47 -8.96 10.39 6.81
C GLU A 47 -10.22 9.70 6.26
N ASN A 48 -10.92 10.32 5.31
CA ASN A 48 -12.18 9.83 4.74
C ASN A 48 -12.00 9.22 3.35
N LYS A 49 -10.82 9.38 2.71
CA LYS A 49 -10.58 8.95 1.33
C LYS A 49 -10.98 7.51 1.07
N LEU A 50 -10.53 6.59 1.94
CA LEU A 50 -10.85 5.17 1.79
C LEU A 50 -12.34 4.90 1.96
N PHE A 51 -12.96 5.49 2.99
CA PHE A 51 -14.37 5.30 3.28
C PHE A 51 -15.28 5.84 2.17
N ASP A 52 -14.96 7.00 1.61
CA ASP A 52 -15.71 7.61 0.50
C ASP A 52 -15.51 6.82 -0.80
N ALA A 53 -14.30 6.29 -1.02
CA ALA A 53 -14.02 5.41 -2.15
C ALA A 53 -14.85 4.13 -2.08
N ILE A 54 -14.77 3.39 -0.97
CA ILE A 54 -15.43 2.09 -0.83
C ILE A 54 -16.95 2.21 -0.94
N GLN A 55 -17.56 3.26 -0.37
CA GLN A 55 -19.02 3.47 -0.47
C GLN A 55 -19.53 3.67 -1.90
N SER A 56 -18.66 3.95 -2.86
CA SER A 56 -19.02 4.19 -4.26
C SER A 56 -19.21 2.89 -5.08
N ASP A 57 -19.34 1.73 -4.42
CA ASP A 57 -19.44 0.39 -5.04
C ASP A 57 -18.24 0.07 -5.96
N THR A 58 -17.08 0.67 -5.66
CA THR A 58 -15.81 0.37 -6.32
C THR A 58 -14.94 -0.48 -5.40
N MET A 59 -14.07 -1.27 -5.99
CA MET A 59 -12.93 -1.85 -5.30
C MET A 59 -11.77 -0.85 -5.30
N VAL A 60 -11.07 -0.78 -4.19
CA VAL A 60 -9.89 0.04 -3.95
C VAL A 60 -8.68 -0.88 -3.82
N LEU A 61 -7.60 -0.55 -4.51
CA LEU A 61 -6.31 -1.21 -4.33
C LEU A 61 -5.49 -0.42 -3.32
N LEU A 62 -5.08 -1.09 -2.25
CA LEU A 62 -4.20 -0.58 -1.21
C LEU A 62 -2.80 -1.19 -1.37
N LEU A 63 -1.84 -0.76 -0.56
CA LEU A 63 -0.49 -1.36 -0.54
C LEU A 63 -0.53 -2.83 -0.14
N ASP A 64 -1.40 -3.20 0.77
CA ASP A 64 -1.46 -4.51 1.43
C ASP A 64 -2.69 -5.33 1.04
N GLY A 65 -3.47 -4.89 0.04
CA GLY A 65 -4.71 -5.59 -0.28
C GLY A 65 -5.63 -4.90 -1.26
N MET A 66 -6.86 -5.41 -1.32
CA MET A 66 -7.96 -4.84 -2.11
C MET A 66 -9.21 -4.79 -1.25
N GLU A 67 -9.94 -3.68 -1.27
CA GLU A 67 -11.09 -3.47 -0.40
C GLU A 67 -12.31 -2.96 -1.17
N ALA A 68 -13.48 -3.52 -0.85
CA ALA A 68 -14.81 -3.07 -1.25
C ALA A 68 -15.77 -3.25 -0.05
N ILE A 69 -17.01 -2.76 -0.14
CA ILE A 69 -17.94 -2.66 1.01
C ILE A 69 -18.11 -3.98 1.78
N GLU A 70 -18.15 -5.11 1.06
CA GLU A 70 -18.40 -6.43 1.64
C GLU A 70 -17.34 -7.47 1.24
N TYR A 71 -16.23 -7.02 0.65
CA TYR A 71 -15.19 -7.90 0.14
C TYR A 71 -13.83 -7.29 0.39
N ASN A 72 -13.01 -7.97 1.18
CA ASN A 72 -11.66 -7.53 1.51
C ASN A 72 -10.67 -8.65 1.19
N CYS A 73 -9.57 -8.31 0.53
CA CYS A 73 -8.45 -9.22 0.30
C CYS A 73 -7.20 -8.63 0.93
N VAL A 74 -6.47 -9.46 1.66
CA VAL A 74 -5.22 -9.10 2.34
C VAL A 74 -4.08 -9.86 1.68
N PHE A 75 -3.02 -9.13 1.35
CA PHE A 75 -1.75 -9.65 0.86
C PHE A 75 -0.82 -9.96 2.04
N ASP A 76 -0.06 -11.04 1.93
CA ASP A 76 1.05 -11.35 2.84
C ASP A 76 2.28 -10.53 2.40
N GLY A 77 2.22 -9.22 2.64
CA GLY A 77 3.21 -8.23 2.26
C GLY A 77 2.60 -6.98 1.64
N GLU A 78 3.46 -6.00 1.33
CA GLU A 78 3.07 -4.73 0.73
C GLU A 78 3.63 -4.58 -0.69
N ILE A 79 2.83 -4.00 -1.58
CA ILE A 79 3.23 -3.57 -2.90
C ILE A 79 4.35 -2.54 -2.77
N GLN A 80 5.49 -2.85 -3.39
CA GLN A 80 6.59 -1.91 -3.51
C GLN A 80 6.24 -0.89 -4.61
N VAL A 81 6.03 0.36 -4.18
CA VAL A 81 5.63 1.48 -5.04
C VAL A 81 6.83 2.34 -5.46
N ASP A 82 7.91 1.71 -5.91
CA ASP A 82 9.05 2.45 -6.48
C ASP A 82 8.67 3.03 -7.85
N PRO A 83 8.54 4.36 -8.02
CA PRO A 83 8.14 4.93 -9.29
C PRO A 83 9.32 4.90 -10.28
N PRO A 84 9.11 4.46 -11.54
CA PRO A 84 7.86 3.98 -12.08
C PRO A 84 7.57 2.54 -11.64
N MET A 85 6.36 2.31 -11.12
CA MET A 85 5.91 0.98 -10.73
C MET A 85 5.77 0.14 -11.99
N THR A 86 6.74 -0.72 -12.26
CA THR A 86 6.91 -1.44 -13.54
C THR A 86 7.16 -2.93 -13.36
N THR A 87 7.49 -3.35 -12.15
CA THR A 87 7.80 -4.75 -11.85
C THR A 87 6.56 -5.45 -11.35
N ARG A 88 6.26 -6.60 -11.96
CA ARG A 88 5.23 -7.52 -11.47
C ARG A 88 5.60 -8.08 -10.11
N GLN A 89 4.64 -8.09 -9.19
CA GLN A 89 4.81 -8.57 -7.82
C GLN A 89 3.80 -9.70 -7.55
N ILE A 90 4.18 -10.67 -6.74
CA ILE A 90 3.35 -11.85 -6.44
C ILE A 90 3.26 -11.99 -4.93
N PHE A 91 2.03 -12.07 -4.42
CA PHE A 91 1.74 -12.15 -2.99
C PHE A 91 0.87 -13.37 -2.72
N PRO A 92 1.21 -14.24 -1.76
CA PRO A 92 0.19 -15.06 -1.12
C PRO A 92 -0.74 -14.15 -0.31
N GLY A 93 -1.91 -14.67 0.10
CA GLY A 93 -2.83 -13.93 0.95
C GLY A 93 -4.17 -14.64 1.07
N TYR A 94 -5.21 -13.88 1.39
CA TYR A 94 -6.56 -14.40 1.51
C TYR A 94 -7.61 -13.32 1.22
N CYS A 95 -8.83 -13.74 0.90
CA CYS A 95 -9.99 -12.86 0.85
C CYS A 95 -11.03 -13.26 1.90
N GLU A 96 -11.68 -12.25 2.46
CA GLU A 96 -12.79 -12.32 3.38
C GLU A 96 -14.08 -12.11 2.59
N GLU A 97 -14.91 -13.15 2.54
CA GLU A 97 -16.28 -13.05 2.02
C GLU A 97 -17.26 -12.86 3.18
N PRO A 98 -18.47 -12.31 2.95
CA PRO A 98 -19.47 -12.15 4.00
C PRO A 98 -19.72 -13.45 4.77
N GLY A 99 -19.30 -13.49 6.03
CA GLY A 99 -19.35 -14.69 6.88
C GLY A 99 -17.99 -15.01 7.52
N PRO A 100 -17.84 -16.18 8.18
CA PRO A 100 -16.60 -16.55 8.89
C PRO A 100 -15.54 -17.18 7.96
N TYR A 101 -15.60 -16.93 6.65
CA TYR A 101 -14.81 -17.68 5.67
C TYR A 101 -13.63 -16.85 5.17
N LEU A 102 -12.42 -17.38 5.39
CA LEU A 102 -11.20 -16.91 4.75
C LEU A 102 -10.86 -17.84 3.60
N THR A 103 -10.73 -17.28 2.41
CA THR A 103 -10.36 -18.04 1.21
C THR A 103 -8.92 -17.70 0.83
N PRO A 104 -7.95 -18.60 1.00
CA PRO A 104 -6.56 -18.36 0.61
C PRO A 104 -6.44 -18.13 -0.90
N LYS A 105 -5.58 -17.19 -1.29
CA LYS A 105 -5.32 -16.82 -2.69
C LYS A 105 -3.83 -16.59 -2.92
N VAL A 106 -3.45 -16.64 -4.19
CA VAL A 106 -2.23 -15.99 -4.69
C VAL A 106 -2.65 -14.84 -5.60
N PHE A 107 -2.05 -13.68 -5.39
CA PHE A 107 -2.28 -12.46 -6.14
C PHE A 107 -1.07 -12.17 -7.01
N VAL A 108 -1.33 -11.81 -8.27
CA VAL A 108 -0.31 -11.31 -9.19
C VAL A 108 -0.66 -9.86 -9.50
N VAL A 109 0.16 -8.94 -9.02
CA VAL A 109 0.02 -7.49 -9.22
C VAL A 109 0.93 -7.10 -10.38
N ASP A 110 0.35 -6.65 -11.48
CA ASP A 110 1.04 -6.24 -12.70
C ASP A 110 0.79 -4.75 -12.97
N PRO A 111 1.74 -3.89 -12.58
CA PRO A 111 1.67 -2.47 -12.89
C PRO A 111 1.74 -2.22 -14.40
N ARG A 112 0.85 -1.37 -14.93
CA ARG A 112 0.83 -0.93 -16.32
C ARG A 112 0.82 0.60 -16.38
N PRO A 113 1.97 1.23 -16.09
CA PRO A 113 2.05 2.68 -15.97
C PRO A 113 1.70 3.41 -17.27
N ASP A 114 2.04 2.84 -18.43
CA ASP A 114 1.69 3.40 -19.76
C ASP A 114 0.17 3.44 -20.01
N GLU A 115 -0.59 2.57 -19.34
CA GLU A 115 -2.06 2.51 -19.41
C GLU A 115 -2.73 3.25 -18.23
N GLY A 116 -1.95 3.75 -17.26
CA GLY A 116 -2.46 4.31 -16.00
C GLY A 116 -3.19 3.29 -15.13
N GLN A 117 -2.78 2.02 -15.18
CA GLN A 117 -3.50 0.90 -14.58
C GLN A 117 -2.61 -0.01 -13.74
N VAL A 118 -3.24 -0.77 -12.85
CA VAL A 118 -2.68 -1.95 -12.19
C VAL A 118 -3.65 -3.10 -12.39
N HIS A 119 -3.14 -4.21 -12.91
CA HIS A 119 -3.94 -5.42 -13.10
C HIS A 119 -3.62 -6.39 -11.97
N VAL A 120 -4.65 -6.91 -11.30
CA VAL A 120 -4.49 -7.89 -10.22
C VAL A 120 -5.21 -9.17 -10.59
N TRP A 121 -4.45 -10.25 -10.78
CA TRP A 121 -5.01 -11.60 -10.93
C TRP A 121 -5.09 -12.28 -9.57
N GLN A 122 -6.12 -13.11 -9.42
CA GLN A 122 -6.30 -14.01 -8.28
C GLN A 122 -6.15 -15.46 -8.77
N SER A 123 -5.67 -16.36 -7.91
CA SER A 123 -5.37 -17.75 -8.27
C SER A 123 -6.55 -18.57 -8.83
N ASP A 124 -7.78 -18.10 -8.67
CA ASP A 124 -9.01 -18.73 -9.16
C ASP A 124 -9.70 -17.97 -10.30
N SER A 125 -9.07 -16.91 -10.83
CA SER A 125 -9.57 -16.14 -11.98
C SER A 125 -8.51 -16.06 -13.08
N ASP A 126 -8.94 -16.24 -14.33
CA ASP A 126 -8.15 -15.98 -15.52
C ASP A 126 -8.25 -14.52 -16.00
N VAL A 127 -9.19 -13.74 -15.45
CA VAL A 127 -9.40 -12.32 -15.74
C VAL A 127 -8.88 -11.46 -14.58
N PRO A 128 -8.09 -10.40 -14.84
CA PRO A 128 -7.64 -9.50 -13.78
C PRO A 128 -8.76 -8.57 -13.32
N THR A 129 -8.73 -8.21 -12.04
CA THR A 129 -9.32 -6.96 -11.58
C THR A 129 -8.44 -5.81 -12.06
N VAL A 130 -9.03 -4.84 -12.75
CA VAL A 130 -8.31 -3.69 -13.30
C VAL A 130 -8.55 -2.48 -12.41
N PHE A 131 -7.47 -1.94 -11.86
CA PHE A 131 -7.48 -0.71 -11.08
C PHE A 131 -6.90 0.43 -11.89
N HIS A 132 -7.60 1.57 -11.90
CA HIS A 132 -7.13 2.83 -12.45
C HIS A 132 -6.38 3.60 -11.37
N ILE A 133 -5.16 4.03 -11.69
CA ILE A 133 -4.32 4.79 -10.74
C ILE A 133 -4.93 6.20 -10.62
N CYS A 134 -5.36 6.55 -9.41
CA CYS A 134 -5.80 7.92 -9.09
C CYS A 134 -4.56 8.76 -8.76
N MET A 135 -3.94 9.36 -9.78
CA MET A 135 -2.81 10.30 -9.61
C MET A 135 -3.28 11.71 -9.27
#